data_AF-A0A8T4L2Q8-F1
#
_entry.id   AF-A0A8T4L2Q8-F1
#
_cell.length_a   1.000
_cell.length_b   1.000
_cell.length_c   1.000
_cell.angle_alpha   90.00
_cell.angle_beta   90.00
_cell.angle_gamma   90.00
#
_symmetry.space_group_name_H-M   'P 1'
#
loop_
_entity.id
_entity.type
_entity.pdbx_description
1 polymer ?
#
loop_
_entity_poly.entity_id
_entity_poly.type
_entity_poly.pdbx_seq_one_letter_code
_entity_poly.pdbx_strand_id
1 'polypeptide(L)'
;MKAAAKEGIGNAVSDYEKCSECGLCKANCPVYKALLDESVSARGKAKLMKGRILSGIFFVCTLCKACKQLCPANLDLDFEGERERLIADGKETDSNKRMIGNIRKYGNPFGKAGERPKELHCC
;
A
#
# COMPACT_ATOMS: atom_id res chain seq x y z
N MET A 1 -12.03 -22.15 0.45
CA MET A 1 -10.57 -21.97 0.61
C MET A 1 -10.36 -20.99 1.75
N LYS A 2 -9.87 -21.49 2.89
CA LYS A 2 -9.71 -20.70 4.12
C LYS A 2 -8.58 -19.71 3.89
N ALA A 3 -8.84 -18.43 4.13
CA ALA A 3 -7.79 -17.41 4.23
C ALA A 3 -6.83 -17.86 5.33
N ALA A 4 -5.55 -17.99 5.00
CA ALA A 4 -4.51 -18.26 5.99
C ALA A 4 -4.39 -17.00 6.85
N ALA A 5 -5.04 -17.03 8.02
CA ALA A 5 -4.72 -16.15 9.12
C ALA A 5 -3.23 -16.32 9.42
N LYS A 6 -2.43 -15.25 9.24
CA LYS A 6 -1.07 -15.20 9.77
C LYS A 6 -1.19 -15.01 11.29
N GLU A 7 -1.39 -16.10 12.01
CA GLU A 7 -1.05 -16.15 13.43
C GLU A 7 0.40 -16.63 13.57
N GLY A 8 1.26 -15.72 14.00
CA GLY A 8 2.59 -16.01 14.51
C GLY A 8 2.75 -15.23 15.81
N ILE A 9 2.49 -15.90 16.94
CA ILE A 9 2.75 -15.40 18.28
C ILE A 9 4.26 -15.48 18.51
N GLY A 10 4.87 -14.30 18.66
CA GLY A 10 6.26 -14.08 19.02
C GLY A 10 6.47 -12.58 18.99
N ASN A 11 7.29 -12.05 19.89
CA ASN A 11 7.61 -10.63 20.06
C ASN A 11 8.38 -10.06 18.84
N ALA A 12 7.80 -10.17 17.63
CA ALA A 12 8.40 -9.74 16.39
C ALA A 12 8.23 -8.24 16.30
N VAL A 13 9.32 -7.52 16.61
CA VAL A 13 9.44 -6.10 16.33
C VAL A 13 9.10 -5.89 14.86
N SER A 14 8.10 -5.04 14.61
CA SER A 14 7.65 -4.72 13.26
C SER A 14 8.78 -4.06 12.46
N ASP A 15 8.79 -4.28 11.14
CA ASP A 15 9.91 -3.84 10.31
C ASP A 15 10.09 -2.32 10.27
N TYR A 16 9.02 -1.56 10.46
CA TYR A 16 9.13 -0.10 10.54
C TYR A 16 9.94 0.36 11.75
N GLU A 17 9.93 -0.37 12.87
CA GLU A 17 10.73 -0.04 14.08
C GLU A 17 12.23 -0.19 13.81
N LYS A 18 12.60 -1.15 12.96
CA LYS A 18 14.00 -1.44 12.57
C LYS A 18 14.55 -0.46 11.54
N CYS A 19 13.74 0.48 11.03
CA CYS A 19 14.18 1.46 10.05
C CYS A 19 15.24 2.40 10.64
N SER A 20 16.45 2.38 10.06
CA SER A 20 17.59 3.25 10.40
C SER A 20 17.59 4.62 9.72
N GLU A 21 16.52 4.94 8.99
CA GLU A 21 16.30 6.25 8.36
C GLU A 21 17.35 6.68 7.30
N CYS A 22 18.13 5.73 6.77
CA CYS A 22 19.19 6.00 5.78
C CYS A 22 18.72 6.67 4.47
N GLY A 23 17.45 6.51 4.10
CA GLY A 23 16.85 7.19 2.94
C GLY A 23 17.08 6.55 1.57
N LEU A 24 17.78 5.40 1.48
CA LEU A 24 18.02 4.69 0.21
C LEU A 24 16.73 4.35 -0.56
N CYS A 25 15.63 4.12 0.17
CA CYS A 25 14.31 3.87 -0.42
C CYS A 25 13.81 4.96 -1.39
N LYS A 26 14.39 6.16 -1.35
CA LYS A 26 14.04 7.29 -2.22
C LYS A 26 14.60 7.15 -3.62
N ALA A 27 15.74 6.47 -3.78
CA ALA A 27 16.48 6.43 -5.03
C ALA A 27 15.66 5.87 -6.19
N ASN A 28 14.76 4.90 -5.94
CA ASN A 28 13.89 4.30 -6.95
C ASN A 28 12.38 4.42 -6.63
N CYS A 29 11.98 5.29 -5.69
CA CYS A 29 10.57 5.52 -5.45
C CYS A 29 9.99 6.46 -6.52
N PRO A 30 9.06 6.02 -7.40
CA PRO A 30 8.54 6.87 -8.46
C PRO A 30 7.72 8.04 -7.90
N VAL A 31 7.00 7.80 -6.80
CA VAL A 31 6.18 8.83 -6.14
C VAL A 31 7.05 9.93 -5.53
N TYR A 32 8.12 9.55 -4.83
CA TYR A 32 9.05 10.54 -4.27
C TYR A 32 9.74 11.35 -5.38
N LYS A 33 10.15 10.70 -6.48
CA LYS A 33 10.74 11.42 -7.62
C LYS A 33 9.79 12.43 -8.25
N ALA A 34 8.49 12.13 -8.27
CA ALA A 34 7.48 13.02 -8.83
C ALA A 34 7.12 14.18 -7.88
N LEU A 35 6.96 13.90 -6.59
CA LEU A 35 6.41 14.86 -5.62
C LEU A 35 7.48 15.58 -4.78
N LEU A 36 8.68 15.01 -4.66
CA LEU A 36 9.79 15.51 -3.84
C LEU A 36 9.45 15.76 -2.35
N ASP A 37 8.35 15.19 -1.88
CA ASP A 37 7.92 15.24 -0.49
C ASP A 37 8.45 14.04 0.30
N GLU A 38 9.14 14.27 1.42
CA GLU A 38 9.64 13.21 2.28
C GLU A 38 8.53 12.32 2.84
N SER A 39 7.32 12.86 3.06
CA SER A 39 6.18 12.12 3.63
C SER A 39 5.74 10.94 2.75
N VAL A 40 5.98 11.03 1.42
CA VAL A 40 5.62 9.97 0.47
C VAL A 40 6.66 8.85 0.40
N SER A 41 7.87 9.10 0.89
CA SER A 41 8.96 8.13 0.86
C SER A 41 8.66 6.95 1.79
N ALA A 42 9.31 5.79 1.56
CA ALA A 42 9.14 4.66 2.46
C ALA A 42 9.72 4.95 3.86
N ARG A 43 10.78 5.77 3.94
CA ARG A 43 11.33 6.26 5.21
C ARG A 43 10.34 7.17 5.94
N GLY A 44 9.74 8.14 5.25
CA GLY A 44 8.74 9.04 5.82
C GLY A 44 7.53 8.24 6.34
N LYS A 45 7.06 7.28 5.55
CA LYS A 45 5.99 6.36 5.97
C LYS A 45 6.39 5.52 7.17
N ALA A 46 7.62 5.01 7.24
CA ALA A 46 8.10 4.30 8.43
C ALA A 46 8.05 5.20 9.69
N LYS A 47 8.38 6.49 9.58
CA LYS A 47 8.20 7.45 10.69
C LYS A 47 6.74 7.62 11.10
N LEU A 48 5.84 7.75 10.13
CA LEU A 48 4.39 7.82 10.40
C LEU A 48 3.89 6.56 11.12
N MET A 49 4.35 5.38 10.70
CA MET A 49 4.02 4.10 11.34
C MET A 49 4.56 4.02 12.77
N LYS A 50 5.83 4.41 13.02
CA LYS A 50 6.41 4.50 14.38
C LYS A 50 5.59 5.44 15.26
N GLY A 51 5.18 6.60 14.72
CA GLY A 51 4.34 7.58 15.41
C GLY A 51 2.87 7.19 15.53
N ARG A 52 2.45 6.05 14.95
CA ARG A 52 1.04 5.61 14.85
C ARG A 52 0.12 6.67 14.23
N ILE A 53 0.65 7.43 13.27
CA ILE A 53 -0.08 8.49 12.57
C ILE A 53 -0.75 7.90 11.32
N LEU A 54 -2.09 7.83 11.35
CA LEU A 54 -2.88 7.46 10.18
C LEU A 54 -2.94 8.64 9.20
N SER A 55 -2.49 8.42 7.96
CA SER A 55 -2.45 9.45 6.92
C SER A 55 -2.87 8.91 5.55
N GLY A 56 -3.65 9.67 4.79
CA GLY A 56 -4.03 9.30 3.41
C GLY A 56 -2.84 9.10 2.46
N ILE A 57 -1.62 9.52 2.85
CA ILE A 57 -0.40 9.38 2.05
C ILE A 57 -0.05 7.92 1.71
N PHE A 58 -0.55 6.96 2.49
CA PHE A 58 -0.39 5.53 2.21
C PHE A 58 -1.08 5.12 0.89
N PHE A 59 -2.16 5.78 0.49
CA PHE A 59 -2.85 5.52 -0.79
C PHE A 59 -2.04 5.97 -2.02
N VAL A 60 -1.12 6.93 -1.86
CA VAL A 60 -0.27 7.41 -2.97
C VAL A 60 0.83 6.40 -3.33
N CYS A 61 1.14 5.45 -2.45
CA CYS A 61 2.12 4.40 -2.76
C CYS A 61 1.68 3.56 -3.98
N THR A 62 2.56 3.30 -4.93
CA THR A 62 2.25 2.41 -6.06
C THR A 62 2.39 0.93 -5.72
N LEU A 63 2.81 0.60 -4.49
CA LEU A 63 3.13 -0.76 -4.03
C LEU A 63 4.17 -1.49 -4.90
N CYS A 64 5.03 -0.77 -5.63
CA CYS A 64 6.05 -1.36 -6.52
C CYS A 64 7.20 -2.09 -5.80
N LYS A 65 7.27 -2.00 -4.46
CA LYS A 65 8.31 -2.60 -3.60
C LYS A 65 9.77 -2.21 -3.90
N ALA A 66 10.03 -1.16 -4.69
CA ALA A 66 11.38 -0.66 -4.94
C ALA A 66 12.13 -0.28 -3.64
N CYS A 67 11.41 0.20 -2.63
CA CYS A 67 11.98 0.51 -1.32
C CYS A 67 12.50 -0.72 -0.56
N LYS A 68 11.85 -1.89 -0.70
CA LYS A 68 12.29 -3.16 -0.12
C LYS A 68 13.59 -3.63 -0.78
N GLN A 69 13.63 -3.59 -2.11
CA GLN A 69 14.80 -4.01 -2.90
C GLN A 69 16.07 -3.21 -2.57
N LEU A 70 15.92 -1.92 -2.25
CA LEU A 70 17.03 -1.04 -1.88
C LEU A 70 17.32 -1.01 -0.37
N CYS A 71 16.54 -1.69 0.46
CA CYS A 71 16.70 -1.62 1.90
C CYS A 71 17.88 -2.50 2.34
N PRO A 72 18.95 -1.94 2.94
CA PRO A 72 20.09 -2.74 3.41
C PRO A 72 19.71 -3.67 4.58
N ALA A 73 18.65 -3.34 5.32
CA ALA A 73 18.11 -4.15 6.39
C ALA A 73 16.98 -5.09 5.94
N ASN A 74 16.70 -5.16 4.62
CA ASN A 74 15.67 -6.01 4.02
C ASN A 74 14.28 -5.88 4.66
N LEU A 75 13.89 -4.64 5.02
CA LEU A 75 12.62 -4.36 5.68
C LEU A 75 11.46 -4.43 4.68
N ASP A 76 10.40 -5.13 5.06
CA ASP A 76 9.13 -5.14 4.31
C ASP A 76 8.08 -4.34 5.08
N LEU A 77 7.95 -3.07 4.71
CA LEU A 77 6.97 -2.18 5.31
C LEU A 77 5.57 -2.50 4.75
N ASP A 78 4.65 -2.83 5.66
CA ASP A 78 3.28 -3.22 5.32
C ASP A 78 2.38 -2.01 5.05
N PHE A 79 2.49 -1.45 3.84
CA PHE A 79 1.64 -0.34 3.40
C PHE A 79 0.23 -0.78 3.02
N GLU A 80 -0.01 -2.07 2.80
CA GLU A 80 -1.37 -2.60 2.55
C GLU A 80 -2.15 -2.64 3.86
N GLY A 81 -1.55 -3.15 4.93
CA GLY A 81 -2.13 -3.10 6.27
C GLY A 81 -2.44 -1.68 6.75
N GLU A 82 -1.61 -0.69 6.42
CA GLU A 82 -1.92 0.72 6.72
C GLU A 82 -3.12 1.25 5.92
N ARG A 83 -3.32 0.80 4.67
CA ARG A 83 -4.53 1.15 3.90
C ARG A 83 -5.77 0.50 4.49
N GLU A 84 -5.67 -0.75 4.93
CA GLU A 84 -6.77 -1.45 5.61
C GLU A 84 -7.19 -0.70 6.88
N ARG A 85 -6.22 -0.24 7.69
CA ARG A 85 -6.49 0.59 8.87
C ARG A 85 -7.20 1.90 8.51
N LEU A 86 -6.76 2.58 7.45
CA LEU A 86 -7.42 3.80 6.98
C LEU A 86 -8.86 3.54 6.51
N ILE A 87 -9.10 2.43 5.81
CA ILE A 87 -10.45 2.05 5.37
C ILE A 87 -11.34 1.75 6.59
N ALA A 88 -10.82 1.02 7.58
CA ALA A 88 -11.54 0.74 8.83
C ALA A 88 -11.91 2.02 9.60
N ASP A 89 -11.07 3.06 9.51
CA ASP A 89 -11.31 4.39 10.08
C ASP A 89 -12.16 5.31 9.18
N GLY A 90 -12.76 4.78 8.11
CA GLY A 90 -13.63 5.52 7.20
C GLY A 90 -12.91 6.50 6.25
N LYS A 91 -11.57 6.49 6.22
CA LYS A 91 -10.70 7.37 5.41
C LYS A 91 -10.40 6.82 4.01
N GLU A 92 -11.23 5.92 3.50
CA GLU A 92 -11.13 5.42 2.13
C GLU A 92 -11.38 6.54 1.10
N THR A 93 -10.63 6.53 -0.01
CA THR A 93 -10.78 7.52 -1.08
C THR A 93 -12.07 7.35 -1.88
N ASP A 94 -12.65 8.46 -2.35
CA ASP A 94 -13.86 8.40 -3.19
C ASP A 94 -13.64 7.68 -4.52
N SER A 95 -12.41 7.73 -5.05
CA SER A 95 -12.04 6.99 -6.25
C SER A 95 -12.14 5.49 -6.03
N ASN A 96 -11.61 5.00 -4.90
CA ASN A 96 -11.71 3.58 -4.54
C ASN A 96 -13.17 3.16 -4.34
N LYS A 97 -13.96 3.95 -3.61
CA LYS A 97 -15.40 3.69 -3.41
C LYS A 97 -16.15 3.57 -4.74
N ARG A 98 -15.92 4.50 -5.67
CA ARG A 98 -16.52 4.47 -7.01
C ARG A 98 -16.08 3.24 -7.80
N MET A 99 -14.78 2.94 -7.81
CA MET A 99 -14.23 1.79 -8.52
C MET A 99 -14.83 0.47 -8.00
N ILE A 100 -14.88 0.28 -6.67
CA ILE A 100 -15.46 -0.91 -6.03
C ILE A 100 -16.96 -0.99 -6.33
N GLY A 101 -17.68 0.13 -6.26
CA GLY A 101 -19.10 0.21 -6.65
C GLY A 101 -19.32 -0.22 -8.09
N ASN A 102 -18.46 0.23 -9.01
CA ASN A 102 -18.52 -0.16 -10.42
C ASN A 102 -18.25 -1.65 -10.61
N ILE A 103 -17.24 -2.21 -9.94
CA ILE A 103 -16.93 -3.65 -10.02
C ILE A 103 -18.13 -4.47 -9.53
N ARG A 104 -18.75 -4.09 -8.40
CA ARG A 104 -19.92 -4.79 -7.84
C ARG A 104 -21.15 -4.70 -8.75
N LYS A 105 -21.38 -3.56 -9.39
CA LYS A 105 -22.58 -3.31 -10.20
C LYS A 105 -22.44 -3.77 -11.66
N TYR A 106 -21.28 -3.56 -12.28
CA TYR A 106 -21.05 -3.76 -13.71
C TYR A 106 -20.01 -4.84 -14.03
N GLY A 107 -19.36 -5.43 -13.02
CA GLY A 107 -18.31 -6.42 -13.22
C GLY A 107 -16.97 -5.86 -13.70
N ASN A 108 -16.80 -4.53 -13.75
CA ASN A 108 -15.57 -3.86 -14.16
C ASN A 108 -15.43 -2.49 -13.46
N PRO A 109 -14.21 -1.95 -13.31
CA PRO A 109 -13.98 -0.68 -12.63
C PRO A 109 -14.46 0.56 -13.40
N PHE A 110 -14.71 0.45 -14.70
CA PHE A 110 -15.02 1.57 -15.58
C PHE A 110 -16.49 2.01 -15.54
N GLY A 111 -17.38 1.21 -14.91
CA GLY A 111 -18.80 1.52 -14.80
C GLY A 111 -19.58 1.37 -16.10
N LYS A 112 -18.99 0.70 -17.10
CA LYS A 112 -19.64 0.45 -18.38
C LYS A 112 -20.31 -0.92 -18.35
N ALA A 113 -21.58 -1.00 -18.74
CA ALA A 113 -22.22 -2.29 -18.93
C ALA A 113 -21.54 -3.03 -20.10
N GLY A 114 -21.22 -4.30 -19.89
CA GLY A 114 -20.58 -5.15 -20.89
C GLY A 114 -20.50 -6.58 -20.37
N GLU A 115 -20.41 -7.54 -21.27
CA GLU A 115 -20.20 -8.94 -20.87
C GLU A 115 -18.83 -9.08 -20.21
N ARG A 116 -18.81 -9.73 -19.04
CA ARG A 116 -17.54 -10.13 -18.43
C ARG A 116 -16.92 -11.18 -19.35
N PRO A 117 -15.70 -10.96 -19.90
CA PRO A 117 -15.06 -11.95 -20.75
C PRO A 117 -14.95 -13.28 -20.01
N LYS A 118 -15.32 -14.38 -20.68
CA LYS A 118 -15.21 -15.74 -20.12
C LYS A 118 -13.76 -16.18 -20.01
N GLU A 119 -12.91 -15.65 -20.88
CA GLU A 119 -11.49 -15.94 -20.96
C GLU A 119 -10.69 -14.65 -20.88
N LEU A 120 -9.59 -14.69 -20.12
CA LEU A 120 -8.62 -13.60 -20.04
C LEU A 120 -7.37 -14.04 -20.80
N HIS A 121 -7.04 -13.34 -21.87
CA HIS A 121 -5.78 -13.53 -22.57
C HIS A 121 -4.80 -12.48 -22.05
N CYS A 122 -3.68 -12.94 -21.47
CA CYS A 122 -2.55 -12.07 -21.20
C CYS A 122 -1.85 -11.82 -22.53
N CYS A 123 -1.66 -10.54 -22.88
CA CYS A 123 -0.79 -10.13 -23.97
C CYS A 123 0.59 -10.80 -23.86
#